data_AF-A0A1H8JSS9-F1
#
_entry.id   AF-A0A1H8JSS9-F1
#
_cell.length_a   1.000
_cell.length_b   1.000
_cell.length_c   1.000
_cell.angle_alpha   90.00
_cell.angle_beta   90.00
_cell.angle_gamma   90.00
#
_symmetry.space_group_name_H-M   'P 1'
#
loop_
_entity.id
_entity.type
_entity.pdbx_description
1 polymer ?
#
loop_
_entity_poly.entity_id
_entity_poly.type
_entity_poly.pdbx_seq_one_letter_code
_entity_poly.pdbx_strand_id
1 'polypeptide(L)'
;MSRLSIDLTPEQHQKIKAVAALQGKSIKEYVLAQILPTSSDENMALNELEMLLDERIKSARAGKISKKSVEEIFQEVYSENTK
;
A
#
# COMPACT_ATOMS: atom_id res chain seq x y z
N MET A 1 -0.76 -14.63 -25.07
CA MET A 1 -1.70 -14.95 -23.97
C MET A 1 -1.00 -15.85 -22.98
N SER A 2 -0.73 -15.37 -21.77
CA SER A 2 -0.01 -16.15 -20.75
C SER A 2 -0.97 -17.12 -20.07
N ARG A 3 -0.62 -18.42 -20.01
CA ARG A 3 -1.40 -19.46 -19.33
C ARG A 3 -0.60 -19.93 -18.12
N LEU A 4 -1.17 -19.78 -16.92
CA LEU A 4 -0.61 -20.27 -15.67
C LEU A 4 -1.26 -21.61 -15.31
N SER A 5 -0.47 -22.66 -15.16
CA SER A 5 -0.92 -23.96 -14.64
C SER A 5 -0.55 -24.04 -13.16
N ILE A 6 -1.48 -24.44 -12.30
CA ILE A 6 -1.30 -24.53 -10.85
C ILE A 6 -1.79 -25.91 -10.42
N ASP A 7 -0.93 -26.67 -9.74
CA ASP A 7 -1.31 -27.94 -9.15
C ASP A 7 -2.00 -27.71 -7.81
N LEU A 8 -3.20 -28.30 -7.66
CA LEU A 8 -4.03 -28.19 -6.47
C LEU A 8 -4.55 -29.59 -6.13
N THR A 9 -4.69 -29.86 -4.83
CA THR A 9 -5.45 -31.03 -4.41
C THR A 9 -6.94 -30.85 -4.73
N PRO A 10 -7.72 -31.93 -4.89
CA PRO A 10 -9.15 -31.83 -5.16
C PRO A 10 -9.90 -31.01 -4.09
N GLU A 11 -9.50 -31.14 -2.82
CA GLU A 11 -10.08 -30.39 -1.71
C GLU A 11 -9.77 -28.89 -1.79
N GLN A 12 -8.53 -28.53 -2.16
CA GLN A 12 -8.14 -27.13 -2.37
C GLN A 12 -8.93 -26.50 -3.52
N HIS A 13 -9.07 -27.20 -4.64
CA HIS A 13 -9.87 -26.74 -5.77
C HIS A 13 -11.34 -26.49 -5.36
N GLN A 14 -11.92 -27.40 -4.56
CA GLN A 14 -13.30 -27.25 -4.08
C GLN A 14 -13.46 -26.03 -3.16
N LYS A 15 -12.52 -25.80 -2.24
CA LYS A 15 -12.50 -24.61 -1.37
C LYS A 15 -12.40 -23.32 -2.18
N ILE A 16 -11.47 -23.25 -3.13
CA ILE A 16 -11.30 -22.07 -4.00
C ILE A 16 -12.56 -21.82 -4.82
N LYS A 17 -13.18 -22.86 -5.37
CA LYS A 17 -14.44 -22.74 -6.14
C LYS A 17 -15.58 -22.19 -5.29
N ALA A 18 -15.72 -22.67 -4.05
CA ALA A 18 -16.75 -22.17 -3.14
C ALA A 18 -16.53 -20.69 -2.82
N VAL A 19 -15.30 -20.30 -2.47
CA VAL A 19 -14.98 -18.89 -2.14
C VAL A 19 -15.17 -17.97 -3.35
N ALA A 20 -14.73 -18.39 -4.54
CA ALA A 20 -14.95 -17.62 -5.77
C ALA A 20 -16.44 -17.40 -6.05
N ALA A 21 -17.25 -18.45 -5.90
CA ALA A 21 -18.70 -18.37 -6.07
C ALA A 21 -19.38 -17.46 -5.04
N LEU A 22 -18.93 -17.49 -3.77
CA LEU A 22 -19.41 -16.59 -2.72
C LEU A 22 -19.12 -15.11 -3.03
N GLN A 23 -18.00 -14.84 -3.71
CA GLN A 23 -17.64 -13.50 -4.17
C GLN A 23 -18.28 -13.11 -5.52
N GLY A 24 -19.09 -13.99 -6.12
CA GLY A 24 -19.69 -13.78 -7.45
C GLY A 24 -18.66 -13.74 -8.59
N LYS A 25 -17.44 -14.25 -8.38
CA LYS A 25 -16.35 -14.25 -9.35
C LYS A 25 -16.13 -15.65 -9.92
N SER A 26 -15.61 -15.73 -11.14
CA SER A 26 -15.11 -17.01 -11.66
C SER A 26 -13.84 -17.43 -10.91
N ILE A 27 -13.56 -18.73 -10.86
CA ILE A 27 -12.33 -19.28 -10.26
C ILE A 27 -11.10 -18.58 -10.84
N LYS A 28 -11.10 -18.33 -12.16
CA LYS A 28 -10.00 -17.67 -12.86
C LYS A 28 -9.76 -16.27 -12.31
N GLU A 29 -10.81 -15.45 -12.19
CA GLU A 29 -10.70 -14.07 -11.71
C GLU A 29 -10.28 -14.01 -10.24
N TYR A 30 -10.84 -14.89 -9.42
CA TYR A 30 -10.51 -14.98 -8.00
C TYR A 30 -9.03 -15.34 -7.80
N VAL A 31 -8.55 -16.38 -8.49
CA VAL A 31 -7.17 -16.84 -8.39
C VAL A 31 -6.19 -15.80 -8.94
N LEU A 32 -6.53 -15.14 -10.06
CA LEU A 32 -5.68 -14.12 -10.66
C LEU A 32 -5.52 -12.90 -9.75
N ALA A 33 -6.60 -12.46 -9.10
CA ALA A 33 -6.59 -11.34 -8.17
C ALA A 33 -5.83 -11.64 -6.87
N GLN A 34 -5.73 -12.91 -6.47
CA GLN A 34 -5.03 -13.32 -5.26
C GLN A 34 -3.53 -13.58 -5.49
N ILE A 35 -3.16 -14.07 -6.67
CA ILE A 35 -1.76 -14.42 -7.01
C ILE A 35 -0.98 -13.21 -7.50
N LEU A 36 -1.63 -12.32 -8.25
CA LEU A 36 -0.98 -11.08 -8.65
C LEU A 36 -1.05 -10.12 -7.46
N PRO A 37 0.07 -9.51 -7.02
CA PRO A 37 -0.03 -8.35 -6.16
C PRO A 37 -0.96 -7.35 -6.83
N THR A 38 -1.83 -6.69 -6.06
CA THR A 38 -2.56 -5.52 -6.55
C THR A 38 -1.51 -4.45 -6.85
N SER A 39 -0.89 -4.55 -8.02
CA SER A 39 0.10 -3.62 -8.55
C SER A 39 -0.43 -2.19 -8.54
N SER A 40 -1.75 -2.00 -8.47
CA SER A 40 -2.35 -0.70 -8.22
C SER A 40 -1.92 -0.09 -6.88
N ASP A 41 -1.93 -0.85 -5.79
CA ASP A 41 -1.73 -0.30 -4.44
C ASP A 41 -0.25 0.02 -4.19
N GLU A 42 0.66 -0.85 -4.61
CA GLU A 42 2.10 -0.62 -4.45
C GLU A 42 2.60 0.55 -5.32
N ASN A 43 2.14 0.64 -6.57
CA ASN A 43 2.51 1.77 -7.42
C ASN A 43 1.86 3.09 -6.95
N MET A 44 0.64 3.04 -6.41
CA MET A 44 0.02 4.21 -5.80
C MET A 44 0.78 4.68 -4.56
N ALA A 45 1.14 3.76 -3.66
CA ALA A 45 1.94 4.06 -2.48
C ALA A 45 3.32 4.61 -2.85
N LEU A 46 3.94 4.09 -3.91
CA LEU A 46 5.21 4.58 -4.43
C LEU A 46 5.08 6.00 -4.98
N ASN A 47 4.06 6.27 -5.79
CA ASN A 47 3.80 7.61 -6.33
C ASN A 47 3.53 8.63 -5.22
N GLU A 48 2.77 8.26 -4.19
CA GLU A 48 2.50 9.13 -3.04
C GLU A 48 3.80 9.46 -2.28
N LEU A 49 4.66 8.47 -2.10
CA LEU A 49 5.98 8.65 -1.48
C LEU A 49 6.87 9.57 -2.31
N GLU A 50 6.93 9.38 -3.63
CA GLU A 50 7.71 10.24 -4.54
C GLU A 50 7.24 11.70 -4.45
N MET A 51 5.93 11.95 -4.49
CA MET A 51 5.37 13.30 -4.34
C MET A 51 5.76 13.95 -3.01
N LEU A 52 5.67 13.22 -1.90
CA LEU A 52 6.05 13.71 -0.57
C LEU A 52 7.55 14.07 -0.52
N LEU A 53 8.41 13.20 -1.06
CA LEU A 53 9.86 13.41 -1.06
C LEU A 53 10.27 14.58 -1.95
N ASP A 54 9.64 14.75 -3.11
CA ASP A 54 9.90 15.88 -4.00
C ASP A 54 9.60 17.23 -3.33
N GLU A 55 8.46 17.35 -2.65
CA GLU A 55 8.13 18.55 -1.87
C GLU A 55 9.13 18.82 -0.74
N ARG A 56 9.59 17.76 -0.08
CA ARG A 56 10.60 17.87 0.97
C ARG A 56 11.96 18.33 0.42
N ILE A 57 12.37 17.80 -0.74
CA ILE A 57 13.62 18.20 -1.42
C ILE A 57 13.54 19.67 -1.85
N LYS A 58 12.43 20.10 -2.46
CA LYS A 58 12.22 21.51 -2.83
C LYS A 58 12.29 22.43 -1.60
N SER A 59 11.64 22.05 -0.51
CA SER A 59 11.65 22.82 0.74
C SER A 59 13.04 22.91 1.36
N ALA A 60 13.79 21.81 1.37
CA ALA A 60 15.18 21.79 1.85
C ALA A 60 16.10 22.67 0.98
N ARG A 61 15.98 22.58 -0.35
CA ARG A 61 16.74 23.43 -1.30
C ARG A 61 16.39 24.92 -1.15
N ALA A 62 15.14 25.23 -0.82
CA ALA A 62 14.68 26.58 -0.51
C ALA A 62 15.12 27.07 0.89
N GLY A 63 15.84 26.26 1.67
CA GLY A 63 16.34 26.62 2.98
C GLY A 63 15.27 26.64 4.09
N LYS A 64 14.11 26.00 3.86
CA LYS A 64 13.04 25.85 4.88
C LYS A 64 13.40 24.74 5.89
N ILE A 65 14.53 24.90 6.57
CA ILE A 65 14.98 23.98 7.60
C ILE A 65 14.59 24.54 8.97
N SER A 66 13.96 23.73 9.80
CA SER A 66 13.66 24.12 11.18
C SER A 66 14.96 24.31 11.97
N LYS A 67 15.07 25.44 12.66
CA LYS A 67 16.17 25.69 13.61
C LYS A 67 15.85 25.19 15.02
N LYS A 68 14.64 24.70 15.24
CA LYS A 68 14.20 24.19 16.54
C LYS A 68 15.00 22.93 16.88
N SER A 69 15.45 22.86 18.11
CA SER A 69 15.97 21.64 18.70
C SER A 69 14.86 20.60 18.87
N VAL A 70 15.25 19.34 19.05
CA VAL A 70 14.31 18.25 19.28
C VAL A 70 13.42 18.54 20.50
N GLU A 71 14.01 19.04 21.60
CA GLU A 71 13.27 19.38 22.84
C GLU A 71 12.21 20.44 22.59
N GLU A 72 12.53 21.51 21.85
CA GLU A 72 11.57 22.57 21.52
C GLU A 72 10.41 22.07 20.66
N ILE A 73 10.65 21.12 19.75
CA ILE A 73 9.61 20.48 18.94
C ILE A 73 8.67 19.67 19.84
N PHE A 74 9.21 18.92 20.81
CA PHE A 74 8.40 18.16 21.76
C PHE A 74 7.53 19.07 22.63
N GLN A 75 8.11 20.13 23.19
CA GLN A 75 7.38 21.09 24.04
C GLN A 75 6.25 21.78 23.26
N GLU A 76 6.50 22.20 22.02
CA GLU A 76 5.50 22.79 21.14
C GLU A 76 4.30 21.86 20.93
N VAL A 77 4.54 20.64 20.43
CA VAL A 77 3.47 19.67 20.13
C VAL A 77 2.68 19.25 21.38
N TYR A 78 3.36 19.14 22.52
CA TYR A 78 2.70 18.81 23.80
C TYR A 78 1.81 19.96 24.29
N SER A 79 2.26 21.21 24.14
CA SER A 79 1.49 22.40 24.50
C SER A 79 0.31 22.69 23.56
N GLU A 80 0.41 22.27 22.29
CA GLU A 80 -0.68 22.37 21.31
C GLU A 80 -1.78 21.32 21.52
N ASN A 81 -1.42 20.08 21.91
CA ASN A 81 -2.39 19.01 22.16
C ASN A 81 -3.08 19.07 23.54
N THR A 82 -2.59 19.93 24.45
CA THR A 82 -3.16 20.08 25.81
C THR A 82 -4.03 21.35 25.95
N LYS A 83 -4.22 22.11 24.88
CA LYS A 83 -5.21 23.20 24.76
C LYS A 83 -6.48 22.71 24.09
#